data_AF-A0A1M5Z832-F1
#
_entry.id   AF-A0A1M5Z832-F1
#
_cell.length_a   1.000
_cell.length_b   1.000
_cell.length_c   1.000
_cell.angle_alpha   90.00
_cell.angle_beta   90.00
_cell.angle_gamma   90.00
#
_symmetry.space_group_name_H-M   'P 1'
#
loop_
_entity.id
_entity.type
_entity.pdbx_description
1 polymer ?
#
loop_
_entity_poly.entity_id
_entity_poly.type
_entity_poly.pdbx_seq_one_letter_code
_entity_poly.pdbx_strand_id
1 'polypeptide(L)'
;MSEPFVEQTPGVGDLAGAVEPDTQLVHVGAGENALADGVGDVDLPPPEVTQNGLRPTDRTRGWWEQYRGRLPASFLDIAELEHHATHRRDVESLNIPGLLQTEAYAHAVFSYRVPELPHTDTELRVEHRMRRRAVIEGPAAIPYEAVIHEAALRIRVGDRAAARAQLTRVLEISDADHVTVRVVPFDLDSFAGAWSTMMYAGGALPKLDTVVRDAPHGTGFVDSEAQLAAFRTLFRKVEAASLDPERSRDLIHRLAKEL
;
A
#
# COMPACT_ATOMS: atom_id res chain seq x y z
N MET A 1 2.97 -5.65 -71.30
CA MET A 1 3.43 -5.85 -69.92
C MET A 1 3.55 -4.47 -69.30
N SER A 2 2.42 -3.83 -68.99
CA SER A 2 1.69 -3.89 -67.71
C SER A 2 2.20 -2.81 -66.77
N GLU A 3 1.61 -1.62 -66.90
CA GLU A 3 1.61 -0.57 -65.88
C GLU A 3 0.65 -0.93 -64.73
N PRO A 4 0.83 -0.38 -63.53
CA PRO A 4 -0.27 -0.15 -62.60
C PRO A 4 -0.44 1.37 -62.37
N PHE A 5 -1.55 1.94 -62.87
CA PHE A 5 -2.77 2.25 -62.10
C PHE A 5 -2.60 3.38 -61.08
N VAL A 6 -2.95 4.58 -61.54
CA VAL A 6 -3.24 5.79 -60.77
C VAL A 6 -4.72 5.75 -60.39
N GLU A 7 -5.06 5.93 -59.12
CA GLU A 7 -6.42 6.23 -58.69
C GLU A 7 -6.48 7.61 -58.03
N GLN A 8 -7.39 8.45 -58.53
CA GLN A 8 -7.63 9.82 -58.08
C GLN A 8 -8.63 9.85 -56.91
N THR A 9 -8.37 10.80 -56.02
CA THR A 9 -9.10 11.24 -54.81
C THR A 9 -10.56 11.67 -55.00
N PRO A 10 -11.32 11.89 -53.90
CA PRO A 10 -11.65 13.29 -53.57
C PRO A 10 -11.68 13.64 -52.06
N GLY A 11 -11.23 14.87 -51.76
CA GLY A 11 -12.06 15.91 -51.13
C GLY A 11 -12.40 15.87 -49.64
N VAL A 12 -11.66 16.68 -48.89
CA VAL A 12 -11.90 17.28 -47.55
C VAL A 12 -13.36 17.38 -47.09
N GLY A 13 -13.62 16.89 -45.87
CA GLY A 13 -14.77 17.21 -45.04
C GLY A 13 -14.36 17.24 -43.56
N ASP A 14 -14.31 18.46 -43.03
CA ASP A 14 -13.99 18.83 -41.66
C ASP A 14 -15.10 18.39 -40.69
N LEU A 15 -14.79 17.63 -39.63
CA LEU A 15 -15.59 17.59 -38.39
C LEU A 15 -14.70 17.19 -37.20
N ALA A 16 -14.46 18.20 -36.37
CA ALA A 16 -13.94 18.14 -35.01
C ALA A 16 -14.67 17.12 -34.13
N GLY A 17 -13.91 16.50 -33.22
CA GLY A 17 -14.45 15.62 -32.18
C GLY A 17 -13.36 14.80 -31.50
N ALA A 18 -12.33 15.46 -30.95
CA ALA A 18 -11.39 14.82 -30.04
C ALA A 18 -12.14 14.43 -28.76
N VAL A 19 -12.27 13.12 -28.51
CA VAL A 19 -12.70 12.60 -27.21
C VAL A 19 -11.43 12.44 -26.38
N GLU A 20 -11.21 13.39 -25.48
CA GLU A 20 -10.17 13.28 -24.45
C GLU A 20 -10.49 12.10 -23.51
N PRO A 21 -9.49 11.33 -23.06
CA PRO A 21 -9.69 10.39 -21.97
C PRO A 21 -9.75 11.15 -20.64
N ASP A 22 -10.89 11.08 -19.96
CA ASP A 22 -11.11 11.52 -18.58
C ASP A 22 -10.04 10.94 -17.65
N THR A 23 -8.97 11.71 -17.45
CA THR A 23 -7.90 11.42 -16.50
C THR A 23 -8.32 12.01 -15.17
N GLN A 24 -9.02 11.24 -14.35
CA GLN A 24 -9.36 11.66 -12.99
C GLN A 24 -8.17 11.49 -12.04
N LEU A 25 -8.00 12.55 -11.24
CA LEU A 25 -6.83 12.91 -10.45
C LEU A 25 -6.54 11.94 -9.29
N VAL A 26 -5.25 11.67 -9.10
CA VAL A 26 -4.69 11.06 -7.89
C VAL A 26 -4.85 12.05 -6.73
N HIS A 27 -5.59 11.68 -5.69
CA HIS A 27 -5.62 12.48 -4.46
C HIS A 27 -4.31 12.31 -3.68
N VAL A 28 -3.52 13.36 -3.68
CA VAL A 28 -2.26 13.49 -2.93
C VAL A 28 -2.56 14.20 -1.61
N GLY A 29 -2.41 13.49 -0.50
CA GLY A 29 -2.33 14.14 0.82
C GLY A 29 -1.02 14.92 0.90
N ALA A 30 -1.10 16.25 0.93
CA ALA A 30 0.05 17.13 1.00
C ALA A 30 0.88 16.85 2.27
N GLY A 31 2.11 16.35 2.07
CA GLY A 31 3.17 16.33 3.08
C GLY A 31 4.30 17.26 2.65
N GLU A 32 4.59 18.28 3.45
CA GLU A 32 5.76 19.14 3.30
C GLU A 32 7.06 18.33 3.40
N ASN A 33 7.76 18.16 2.28
CA ASN A 33 9.13 18.64 2.11
C ASN A 33 9.63 18.39 0.68
N ALA A 34 9.99 19.48 0.03
CA ALA A 34 10.72 19.50 -1.22
C ALA A 34 12.19 19.16 -0.99
N LEU A 35 12.75 18.30 -1.83
CA LEU A 35 14.13 18.43 -2.29
C LEU A 35 14.14 18.24 -3.81
N ALA A 36 14.62 19.29 -4.48
CA ALA A 36 14.70 19.44 -5.91
C ALA A 36 15.80 18.58 -6.52
N ASP A 37 15.55 18.02 -7.71
CA ASP A 37 16.26 18.46 -8.91
C ASP A 37 15.57 18.00 -10.22
N GLY A 38 15.11 18.97 -11.00
CA GLY A 38 15.29 19.06 -12.46
C GLY A 38 14.50 18.14 -13.40
N VAL A 39 13.23 18.46 -13.69
CA VAL A 39 12.63 18.40 -15.05
C VAL A 39 11.60 19.53 -15.16
N GLY A 40 11.54 20.20 -16.32
CA GLY A 40 11.05 21.56 -16.51
C GLY A 40 9.57 21.86 -16.21
N ASP A 41 9.35 23.15 -15.92
CA ASP A 41 8.06 23.82 -15.70
C ASP A 41 7.01 23.46 -16.75
N VAL A 42 5.88 22.95 -16.27
CA VAL A 42 4.58 23.07 -16.94
C VAL A 42 3.65 23.75 -15.94
N ASP A 43 3.30 25.00 -16.24
CA ASP A 43 2.42 25.86 -15.44
C ASP A 43 1.02 25.23 -15.37
N LEU A 44 0.72 24.55 -14.25
CA LEU A 44 -0.59 23.97 -13.97
C LEU A 44 -1.44 24.99 -13.19
N PRO A 45 -2.70 25.22 -13.59
CA PRO A 45 -3.59 26.15 -12.89
C PRO A 45 -3.85 25.72 -11.44
N PRO A 46 -4.13 26.67 -10.52
CA PRO A 46 -4.41 26.35 -9.13
C PRO A 46 -5.65 25.45 -9.00
N PRO A 47 -5.64 24.44 -8.11
CA PRO A 47 -6.76 23.52 -7.99
C PRO A 47 -8.00 24.22 -7.40
N GLU A 48 -9.13 24.10 -8.10
CA GLU A 48 -10.44 24.50 -7.58
C GLU A 48 -10.84 23.59 -6.42
N VAL A 49 -11.08 24.21 -5.25
CA VAL A 49 -11.57 23.53 -4.05
C VAL A 49 -13.05 23.18 -4.23
N THR A 50 -13.36 21.92 -4.53
CA THR A 50 -14.74 21.42 -4.44
C THR A 50 -15.03 20.97 -3.01
N GLN A 51 -15.68 21.83 -2.23
CA GLN A 51 -16.39 21.40 -1.02
C GLN A 51 -17.61 20.59 -1.45
N ASN A 52 -17.55 19.25 -1.38
CA ASN A 52 -18.74 18.44 -1.47
C ASN A 52 -18.92 17.60 -0.21
N GLY A 53 -20.03 17.86 0.48
CA GLY A 53 -20.28 17.47 1.86
C GLY A 53 -20.39 15.96 2.09
N LEU A 54 -19.51 15.46 2.95
CA LEU A 54 -19.88 14.36 3.84
C LEU A 54 -20.74 14.94 4.97
N ARG A 55 -22.00 14.49 5.07
CA ARG A 55 -22.85 14.79 6.23
C ARG A 55 -22.24 14.16 7.49
N PRO A 56 -22.24 14.85 8.65
CA PRO A 56 -21.77 14.26 9.90
C PRO A 56 -22.82 13.25 10.39
N THR A 57 -22.72 12.01 9.94
CA THR A 57 -23.29 10.87 10.66
C THR A 57 -22.43 10.64 11.89
N ASP A 58 -23.06 10.62 13.06
CA ASP A 58 -22.54 10.33 14.40
C ASP A 58 -21.16 9.65 14.39
N ARG A 59 -20.08 10.46 14.41
CA ARG A 59 -18.71 9.96 14.42
C ARG A 59 -18.49 9.35 15.80
N THR A 60 -18.64 8.04 15.94
CA THR A 60 -17.88 7.31 16.96
C THR A 60 -16.43 7.76 16.80
N ARG A 61 -15.96 8.60 17.74
CA ARG A 61 -14.58 9.10 17.70
C ARG A 61 -13.69 7.88 17.90
N GLY A 62 -13.14 7.39 16.80
CA GLY A 62 -12.20 6.28 16.81
C GLY A 62 -10.99 6.61 17.66
N TRP A 63 -10.30 5.58 18.12
CA TRP A 63 -9.13 5.73 18.97
C TRP A 63 -8.01 6.57 18.32
N TRP A 64 -7.97 6.62 16.98
CA TRP A 64 -6.98 7.39 16.22
C TRP A 64 -7.11 8.91 16.41
N GLU A 65 -8.29 9.41 16.81
CA GLU A 65 -8.54 10.83 17.04
C GLU A 65 -7.62 11.43 18.11
N GLN A 66 -7.11 10.63 19.05
CA GLN A 66 -6.15 11.07 20.06
C GLN A 66 -4.78 11.50 19.49
N TYR A 67 -4.49 11.13 18.23
CA TYR A 67 -3.24 11.48 17.54
C TYR A 67 -3.41 12.70 16.61
N ARG A 68 -4.62 13.27 16.51
CA ARG A 68 -4.89 14.43 15.65
C ARG A 68 -4.00 15.61 16.06
N GLY A 69 -3.33 16.21 15.07
CA GLY A 69 -2.38 17.30 15.29
C GLY A 69 -1.01 16.86 15.86
N ARG A 70 -0.81 15.57 16.12
CA ARG A 70 0.47 15.00 16.58
C ARG A 70 1.10 14.05 15.56
N LEU A 71 0.28 13.42 14.72
CA LEU A 71 0.72 12.60 13.58
C LEU A 71 0.19 13.18 12.27
N PRO A 72 0.85 12.86 11.12
CA PRO A 72 0.30 13.18 9.80
C PRO A 72 -1.10 12.60 9.62
N ALA A 73 -1.98 13.32 8.90
CA ALA A 73 -3.37 12.92 8.71
C ALA A 73 -3.51 11.49 8.17
N SER A 74 -2.64 11.08 7.24
CA SER A 74 -2.66 9.74 6.65
C SER A 74 -2.54 8.60 7.67
N PHE A 75 -1.91 8.83 8.83
CA PHE A 75 -1.86 7.81 9.89
C PHE A 75 -3.25 7.56 10.47
N LEU A 76 -4.00 8.63 10.70
CA LEU A 76 -5.37 8.58 11.20
C LEU A 76 -6.30 8.00 10.14
N ASP A 77 -6.16 8.45 8.88
CA ASP A 77 -6.99 7.99 7.76
C ASP A 77 -6.83 6.49 7.54
N ILE A 78 -5.60 5.96 7.64
CA ILE A 78 -5.35 4.51 7.54
C ILE A 78 -5.99 3.77 8.73
N ALA A 79 -5.89 4.29 9.95
CA ALA A 79 -6.48 3.65 11.13
C ALA A 79 -8.02 3.64 11.07
N GLU A 80 -8.64 4.71 10.56
CA GLU A 80 -10.07 4.81 10.30
C GLU A 80 -10.49 3.81 9.21
N LEU A 81 -9.76 3.76 8.10
CA LEU A 81 -10.01 2.83 7.01
C LEU A 81 -9.94 1.36 7.50
N GLU A 82 -8.91 1.01 8.25
CA GLU A 82 -8.76 -0.32 8.85
C GLU A 82 -9.89 -0.67 9.80
N HIS A 83 -10.34 0.28 10.60
CA HIS A 83 -11.44 0.06 11.55
C HIS A 83 -12.76 -0.28 10.85
N HIS A 84 -12.99 0.26 9.65
CA HIS A 84 -14.20 0.03 8.87
C HIS A 84 -14.04 -1.08 7.81
N ALA A 85 -12.84 -1.63 7.65
CA ALA A 85 -12.57 -2.67 6.68
C ALA A 85 -13.23 -4.01 7.08
N THR A 86 -13.69 -4.75 6.09
CA THR A 86 -14.20 -6.13 6.24
C THR A 86 -13.12 -7.18 6.03
N HIS A 87 -12.05 -6.82 5.32
CA HIS A 87 -10.83 -7.61 5.13
C HIS A 87 -9.70 -6.68 4.68
N ARG A 88 -8.45 -7.14 4.82
CA ARG A 88 -7.27 -6.40 4.39
C ARG A 88 -6.31 -7.32 3.65
N ARG A 89 -5.70 -6.81 2.58
CA ARG A 89 -4.62 -7.47 1.86
C ARG A 89 -3.42 -6.56 1.72
N ASP A 90 -2.23 -7.07 1.99
CA ASP A 90 -0.98 -6.34 1.85
C ASP A 90 -0.05 -7.06 0.85
N VAL A 91 0.62 -6.28 0.01
CA VAL A 91 1.76 -6.73 -0.80
C VAL A 91 2.95 -5.85 -0.47
N GLU A 92 4.03 -6.46 0.02
CA GLU A 92 5.24 -5.73 0.39
C GLU A 92 6.50 -6.44 -0.10
N SER A 93 7.45 -5.66 -0.62
CA SER A 93 8.65 -6.22 -1.23
C SER A 93 9.93 -6.00 -0.45
N LEU A 94 10.03 -4.87 0.25
CA LEU A 94 11.26 -4.44 0.91
C LEU A 94 11.10 -4.27 2.43
N ASN A 95 9.88 -4.32 2.94
CA ASN A 95 9.59 -4.24 4.37
C ASN A 95 8.56 -5.31 4.75
N ILE A 96 8.58 -5.74 6.00
CA ILE A 96 7.48 -6.53 6.55
C ILE A 96 6.23 -5.64 6.68
N PRO A 97 5.03 -6.09 6.28
CA PRO A 97 3.80 -5.33 6.44
C PRO A 97 3.60 -4.81 7.86
N GLY A 98 3.15 -3.55 7.98
CA GLY A 98 3.11 -2.83 9.27
C GLY A 98 2.34 -3.54 10.39
N LEU A 99 1.29 -4.30 10.06
CA LEU A 99 0.50 -5.05 11.03
C LEU A 99 1.18 -6.34 11.51
N LEU A 100 2.21 -6.81 10.80
CA LEU A 100 3.02 -7.96 11.21
C LEU A 100 4.28 -7.53 11.97
N GLN A 101 4.58 -6.24 12.05
CA GLN A 101 5.80 -5.72 12.68
C GLN A 101 5.78 -5.87 14.20
N THR A 102 6.94 -6.19 14.74
CA THR A 102 7.29 -6.01 16.15
C THR A 102 7.58 -4.53 16.44
N GLU A 103 7.52 -4.16 17.72
CA GLU A 103 7.86 -2.80 18.15
C GLU A 103 9.30 -2.40 17.76
N ALA A 104 10.27 -3.30 17.97
CA ALA A 104 11.67 -3.08 17.63
C ALA A 104 11.88 -2.87 16.12
N TYR A 105 11.20 -3.66 15.28
CA TYR A 105 11.25 -3.47 13.83
C TYR A 105 10.62 -2.14 13.41
N ALA A 106 9.43 -1.83 13.95
CA ALA A 106 8.75 -0.56 13.66
C ALA A 106 9.60 0.65 14.06
N HIS A 107 10.24 0.60 15.23
CA HIS A 107 11.16 1.63 15.69
C HIS A 107 12.33 1.80 14.71
N ALA A 108 13.01 0.71 14.33
CA ALA A 108 14.12 0.75 13.38
C ALA A 108 13.72 1.33 12.01
N VAL A 109 12.52 1.00 11.49
CA VAL A 109 11.99 1.60 10.25
C VAL A 109 11.82 3.12 10.41
N PHE A 110 11.20 3.57 11.51
CA PHE A 110 10.94 4.99 11.69
C PHE A 110 12.18 5.82 12.01
N SER A 111 13.20 5.23 12.64
CA SER A 111 14.48 5.89 12.89
C SER A 111 15.28 6.13 11.61
N TYR A 112 15.02 5.39 10.52
CA TYR A 112 15.72 5.56 9.24
C TYR A 112 15.13 6.67 8.34
N ARG A 113 14.18 7.46 8.86
CA ARG A 113 13.55 8.57 8.12
C ARG A 113 14.55 9.70 7.87
N VAL A 114 14.38 10.38 6.73
CA VAL A 114 15.13 11.59 6.38
C VAL A 114 14.15 12.75 6.15
N PRO A 115 14.30 13.90 6.85
CA PRO A 115 15.21 14.10 7.99
C PRO A 115 14.85 13.17 9.17
N GLU A 116 15.83 12.93 10.05
CA GLU A 116 15.61 12.18 11.28
C GLU A 116 14.51 12.85 12.12
N LEU A 117 13.68 12.02 12.72
CA LEU A 117 12.58 12.49 13.57
C LEU A 117 13.08 12.68 15.00
N PRO A 118 12.52 13.65 15.74
CA PRO A 118 12.65 13.66 17.19
C PRO A 118 12.25 12.31 17.79
N HIS A 119 12.92 11.90 18.86
CA HIS A 119 12.65 10.62 19.52
C HIS A 119 11.18 10.46 19.91
N THR A 120 10.56 11.51 20.47
CA THR A 120 9.15 11.54 20.86
C THR A 120 8.20 11.30 19.68
N ASP A 121 8.55 11.79 18.48
CA ASP A 121 7.73 11.60 17.28
C ASP A 121 7.89 10.18 16.73
N THR A 122 9.09 9.59 16.88
CA THR A 122 9.34 8.19 16.55
C THR A 122 8.53 7.27 17.45
N GLU A 123 8.59 7.47 18.77
CA GLU A 123 7.82 6.69 19.74
C GLU A 123 6.32 6.77 19.46
N LEU A 124 5.79 7.97 19.18
CA LEU A 124 4.37 8.14 18.90
C LEU A 124 3.91 7.37 17.65
N ARG A 125 4.77 7.30 16.63
CA ARG A 125 4.49 6.54 15.40
C ARG A 125 4.57 5.03 15.64
N VAL A 126 5.51 4.58 16.47
CA VAL A 126 5.62 3.18 16.90
C VAL A 126 4.39 2.78 17.71
N GLU A 127 3.98 3.60 18.68
CA GLU A 127 2.77 3.38 19.49
C GLU A 127 1.53 3.24 18.59
N HIS A 128 1.36 4.17 17.64
CA HIS A 128 0.27 4.12 16.68
C HIS A 128 0.29 2.85 15.81
N ARG A 129 1.48 2.46 15.30
CA ARG A 129 1.69 1.21 14.53
C ARG A 129 1.28 -0.02 15.35
N MET A 130 1.70 -0.09 16.61
CA MET A 130 1.38 -1.23 17.49
C MET A 130 -0.11 -1.28 17.81
N ARG A 131 -0.75 -0.13 18.03
CA ARG A 131 -2.20 -0.08 18.31
C ARG A 131 -3.06 -0.56 17.14
N ARG A 132 -2.63 -0.30 15.90
CA ARG A 132 -3.32 -0.79 14.68
C ARG A 132 -3.39 -2.31 14.58
N ARG A 133 -2.44 -3.05 15.16
CA ARG A 133 -2.45 -4.53 15.14
C ARG A 133 -3.71 -5.16 15.70
N ALA A 134 -4.45 -4.43 16.56
CA ALA A 134 -5.74 -4.87 17.05
C ALA A 134 -6.76 -5.19 15.93
N VAL A 135 -6.57 -4.67 14.71
CA VAL A 135 -7.44 -5.00 13.56
C VAL A 135 -7.32 -6.48 13.13
N ILE A 136 -6.18 -7.13 13.38
CA ILE A 136 -5.96 -8.55 13.07
C ILE A 136 -5.76 -9.42 14.32
N GLU A 137 -5.57 -8.82 15.50
CA GLU A 137 -5.34 -9.55 16.77
C GLU A 137 -6.45 -9.33 17.80
N GLY A 138 -7.37 -8.40 17.55
CA GLY A 138 -8.44 -8.05 18.47
C GLY A 138 -9.64 -9.00 18.42
N PRO A 139 -10.65 -8.77 19.28
CA PRO A 139 -11.85 -9.61 19.35
C PRO A 139 -12.72 -9.56 18.09
N ALA A 140 -12.56 -8.53 17.26
CA ALA A 140 -13.25 -8.37 15.97
C ALA A 140 -12.24 -8.41 14.82
N ALA A 141 -11.27 -9.33 14.88
CA ALA A 141 -10.23 -9.45 13.87
C ALA A 141 -10.83 -9.73 12.48
N ILE A 142 -10.33 -9.00 11.47
CA ILE A 142 -10.77 -9.15 10.09
C ILE A 142 -9.85 -10.13 9.34
N PRO A 143 -10.35 -10.83 8.31
CA PRO A 143 -9.50 -11.60 7.40
C PRO A 143 -8.35 -10.76 6.87
N TYR A 144 -7.14 -11.30 6.98
CA TYR A 144 -5.91 -10.61 6.60
C TYR A 144 -5.05 -11.49 5.71
N GLU A 145 -4.61 -10.95 4.58
CA GLU A 145 -3.76 -11.65 3.64
C GLU A 145 -2.50 -10.82 3.34
N ALA A 146 -1.33 -11.36 3.63
CA ALA A 146 -0.06 -10.70 3.39
C ALA A 146 0.76 -11.50 2.38
N VAL A 147 1.11 -10.88 1.25
CA VAL A 147 2.08 -11.40 0.31
C VAL A 147 3.38 -10.62 0.44
N ILE A 148 4.43 -11.30 0.89
CA ILE A 148 5.71 -10.70 1.26
C ILE A 148 6.79 -11.22 0.31
N HIS A 149 7.55 -10.34 -0.33
CA HIS A 149 8.70 -10.78 -1.10
C HIS A 149 9.83 -11.27 -0.18
N GLU A 150 10.55 -12.31 -0.58
CA GLU A 150 11.66 -12.89 0.19
C GLU A 150 12.74 -11.85 0.56
N ALA A 151 12.91 -10.82 -0.26
CA ALA A 151 13.78 -9.68 0.03
C ALA A 151 13.45 -9.00 1.37
N ALA A 152 12.17 -8.72 1.65
CA ALA A 152 11.75 -8.11 2.92
C ALA A 152 12.07 -8.98 4.14
N LEU A 153 12.06 -10.31 3.99
CA LEU A 153 12.38 -11.26 5.06
C LEU A 153 13.89 -11.38 5.32
N ARG A 154 14.71 -11.06 4.31
CA ARG A 154 16.17 -11.14 4.38
C ARG A 154 16.84 -9.82 4.77
N ILE A 155 16.20 -8.68 4.49
CA ILE A 155 16.68 -7.37 4.93
C ILE A 155 16.65 -7.33 6.47
N ARG A 156 17.82 -7.16 7.08
CA ARG A 156 17.96 -7.07 8.54
C ARG A 156 17.67 -5.63 8.98
N VAL A 157 16.39 -5.33 9.17
CA VAL A 157 15.99 -4.06 9.79
C VAL A 157 16.25 -4.15 11.29
N GLY A 158 17.00 -3.18 11.82
CA GLY A 158 17.52 -3.24 13.18
C GLY A 158 18.72 -4.20 13.29
N ASP A 159 18.86 -4.87 14.42
CA ASP A 159 19.92 -5.86 14.64
C ASP A 159 19.46 -7.30 14.34
N ARG A 160 20.39 -8.25 14.50
CA ARG A 160 20.13 -9.67 14.22
C ARG A 160 19.07 -10.28 15.15
N ALA A 161 18.99 -9.82 16.40
CA ALA A 161 18.00 -10.30 17.36
C ALA A 161 16.61 -9.77 17.02
N ALA A 162 16.50 -8.49 16.67
CA ALA A 162 15.27 -7.85 16.20
C ALA A 162 14.77 -8.49 14.90
N ALA A 163 15.65 -8.74 13.93
CA ALA A 163 15.28 -9.43 12.69
C ALA A 163 14.75 -10.85 12.97
N ARG A 164 15.40 -11.61 13.86
CA ARG A 164 14.93 -12.96 14.24
C ARG A 164 13.58 -12.90 14.97
N ALA A 165 13.42 -11.98 15.91
CA ALA A 165 12.16 -11.76 16.61
C ALA A 165 11.04 -11.36 15.63
N GLN A 166 11.35 -10.54 14.61
CA GLN A 166 10.41 -10.16 13.58
C GLN A 166 9.93 -11.36 12.76
N LEU A 167 10.84 -12.23 12.29
CA LEU A 167 10.45 -13.42 11.53
C LEU A 167 9.66 -14.40 12.39
N THR A 168 10.03 -14.55 13.66
CA THR A 168 9.27 -15.35 14.64
C THR A 168 7.86 -14.80 14.80
N ARG A 169 7.70 -13.47 14.88
CA ARG A 169 6.39 -12.83 15.00
C ARG A 169 5.50 -13.10 13.77
N VAL A 170 6.07 -13.09 12.57
CA VAL A 170 5.31 -13.41 11.34
C VAL A 170 4.79 -14.84 11.41
N LEU A 171 5.60 -15.80 11.85
CA LEU A 171 5.18 -17.20 12.02
C LEU A 171 4.04 -17.32 13.04
N GLU A 172 4.19 -16.72 14.22
CA GLU A 172 3.15 -16.74 15.27
C GLU A 172 1.81 -16.17 14.80
N ILE A 173 1.82 -15.02 14.11
CA ILE A 173 0.57 -14.42 13.62
C ILE A 173 -0.05 -15.30 12.52
N SER A 174 0.79 -15.92 11.69
CA SER A 174 0.32 -16.76 10.59
C SER A 174 -0.40 -18.03 11.06
N ASP A 175 -0.31 -18.40 12.34
CA ASP A 175 -1.02 -19.57 12.88
C ASP A 175 -2.53 -19.33 13.06
N ALA A 176 -2.99 -18.07 13.00
CA ALA A 176 -4.41 -17.75 13.10
C ALA A 176 -5.17 -18.05 11.80
N ASP A 177 -6.33 -18.70 11.90
CA ASP A 177 -7.13 -19.14 10.73
C ASP A 177 -7.56 -18.00 9.80
N HIS A 178 -7.73 -16.78 10.32
CA HIS A 178 -8.10 -15.60 9.53
C HIS A 178 -6.90 -14.87 8.93
N VAL A 179 -5.67 -15.32 9.19
CA VAL A 179 -4.44 -14.74 8.64
C VAL A 179 -3.77 -15.68 7.65
N THR A 180 -3.53 -15.18 6.45
CA THR A 180 -2.77 -15.87 5.41
C THR A 180 -1.49 -15.10 5.12
N VAL A 181 -0.33 -15.75 5.26
CA VAL A 181 0.97 -15.19 4.87
C VAL A 181 1.55 -16.03 3.73
N ARG A 182 1.90 -15.37 2.63
CA ARG A 182 2.51 -15.98 1.46
C ARG A 182 3.83 -15.30 1.14
N VAL A 183 4.81 -16.06 0.66
CA VAL A 183 6.11 -15.52 0.28
C VAL A 183 6.31 -15.63 -1.22
N VAL A 184 6.72 -14.52 -1.84
CA VAL A 184 7.22 -14.52 -3.22
C VAL A 184 8.73 -14.81 -3.16
N PRO A 185 9.21 -16.00 -3.57
CA PRO A 185 10.61 -16.36 -3.46
C PRO A 185 11.46 -15.68 -4.55
N PHE A 186 12.77 -15.61 -4.33
CA PHE A 186 13.71 -15.14 -5.36
C PHE A 186 13.80 -16.06 -6.57
N ASP A 187 13.56 -17.36 -6.37
CA ASP A 187 13.61 -18.39 -7.40
C ASP A 187 12.32 -18.39 -8.24
N LEU A 188 12.13 -17.30 -9.00
CA LEU A 188 11.01 -17.09 -9.89
C LEU A 188 11.47 -16.47 -11.21
N ASP A 189 11.03 -17.07 -12.31
CA ASP A 189 11.17 -16.47 -13.63
C ASP A 189 10.02 -15.50 -13.93
N SER A 190 10.31 -14.47 -14.73
CA SER A 190 9.32 -13.55 -15.30
C SER A 190 8.43 -12.80 -14.28
N PHE A 191 8.85 -12.71 -13.02
CA PHE A 191 8.12 -11.97 -11.99
C PHE A 191 8.49 -10.47 -12.01
N ALA A 192 7.77 -9.70 -12.83
CA ALA A 192 7.88 -8.24 -12.85
C ALA A 192 7.04 -7.54 -11.76
N GLY A 193 6.41 -8.28 -10.84
CA GLY A 193 5.49 -7.76 -9.83
C GLY A 193 6.16 -7.15 -8.60
N ALA A 194 7.48 -7.24 -8.47
CA ALA A 194 8.20 -6.84 -7.25
C ALA A 194 8.05 -5.36 -6.88
N TRP A 195 7.68 -4.48 -7.81
CA TRP A 195 7.44 -3.05 -7.54
C TRP A 195 6.02 -2.74 -7.04
N SER A 196 5.12 -3.73 -7.06
CA SER A 196 3.67 -3.54 -6.90
C SER A 196 3.21 -3.57 -5.43
N THR A 197 3.92 -2.87 -4.54
CA THR A 197 3.52 -2.82 -3.12
C THR A 197 2.16 -2.13 -2.98
N MET A 198 1.31 -2.62 -2.08
CA MET A 198 0.00 -2.02 -1.83
C MET A 198 -0.62 -2.52 -0.52
N MET A 199 -1.48 -1.68 0.05
CA MET A 199 -2.52 -2.09 0.99
C MET A 199 -3.86 -2.04 0.25
N TYR A 200 -4.66 -3.10 0.32
CA TYR A 200 -6.04 -3.15 -0.12
C TYR A 200 -6.95 -3.35 1.10
N ALA A 201 -7.83 -2.40 1.38
CA ALA A 201 -8.86 -2.50 2.40
C ALA A 201 -10.22 -2.72 1.73
N GLY A 202 -10.88 -3.83 2.05
CA GLY A 202 -12.22 -4.10 1.55
C GLY A 202 -13.28 -3.42 2.39
N GLY A 203 -14.21 -2.70 1.76
CA GLY A 203 -15.31 -2.04 2.46
C GLY A 203 -16.48 -3.00 2.77
N ALA A 204 -17.51 -2.47 3.42
CA ALA A 204 -18.79 -3.18 3.60
C ALA A 204 -19.54 -3.38 2.26
N LEU A 205 -19.21 -2.57 1.25
CA LEU A 205 -19.67 -2.67 -0.12
C LEU A 205 -18.44 -2.55 -1.03
N PRO A 206 -18.38 -3.22 -2.19
CA PRO A 206 -17.21 -3.17 -3.09
C PRO A 206 -16.80 -1.75 -3.52
N LYS A 207 -17.78 -0.84 -3.66
CA LYS A 207 -17.55 0.58 -3.98
C LYS A 207 -16.88 1.39 -2.85
N LEU A 208 -16.73 0.79 -1.67
CA LEU A 208 -16.04 1.36 -0.51
C LEU A 208 -14.67 0.70 -0.30
N ASP A 209 -14.24 -0.17 -1.23
CA ASP A 209 -12.88 -0.67 -1.22
C ASP A 209 -11.91 0.49 -1.45
N THR A 210 -10.74 0.40 -0.85
CA THR A 210 -9.72 1.43 -0.98
C THR A 210 -8.35 0.80 -1.04
N VAL A 211 -7.55 1.23 -2.01
CA VAL A 211 -6.14 0.89 -2.10
C VAL A 211 -5.30 2.04 -1.59
N VAL A 212 -4.36 1.75 -0.71
CA VAL A 212 -3.42 2.71 -0.16
C VAL A 212 -2.02 2.42 -0.70
N ARG A 213 -1.37 3.47 -1.20
CA ARG A 213 -0.02 3.43 -1.79
C ARG A 213 0.84 4.52 -1.20
N ASP A 214 2.09 4.21 -0.92
CA ASP A 214 3.08 5.24 -0.66
C ASP A 214 3.50 5.89 -1.99
N ALA A 215 3.46 7.22 -2.04
CA ALA A 215 3.97 8.01 -3.15
C ALA A 215 4.99 9.04 -2.63
N PRO A 216 5.88 9.58 -3.49
CA PRO A 216 6.97 10.47 -3.06
C PRO A 216 6.50 11.69 -2.24
N HIS A 217 5.32 12.21 -2.54
CA HIS A 217 4.72 13.37 -1.88
C HIS A 217 3.77 13.04 -0.71
N GLY A 218 3.58 11.75 -0.40
CA GLY A 218 2.65 11.30 0.64
C GLY A 218 1.88 10.05 0.27
N THR A 219 1.02 9.60 1.19
CA THR A 219 0.17 8.43 0.99
C THR A 219 -1.00 8.77 0.05
N GLY A 220 -1.19 7.97 -1.00
CA GLY A 220 -2.33 8.07 -1.92
C GLY A 220 -3.41 7.04 -1.59
N PHE A 221 -4.66 7.44 -1.69
CA PHE A 221 -5.85 6.60 -1.52
C PHE A 221 -6.58 6.49 -2.85
N VAL A 222 -6.87 5.26 -3.26
CA VAL A 222 -7.47 4.94 -4.56
C VAL A 222 -8.77 4.18 -4.33
N ASP A 223 -9.88 4.75 -4.77
CA ASP A 223 -11.25 4.23 -4.59
C ASP A 223 -12.04 4.13 -5.91
N SER A 224 -11.45 4.54 -7.04
CA SER A 224 -12.12 4.43 -8.34
C SER A 224 -12.24 2.97 -8.77
N GLU A 225 -13.46 2.56 -9.18
CA GLU A 225 -13.76 1.16 -9.51
C GLU A 225 -12.83 0.60 -10.62
N ALA A 226 -12.50 1.42 -11.62
CA ALA A 226 -11.59 1.02 -12.69
C ALA A 226 -10.17 0.71 -12.17
N GLN A 227 -9.64 1.55 -11.27
CA GLN A 227 -8.32 1.30 -10.67
C GLN A 227 -8.37 0.16 -9.66
N LEU A 228 -9.42 0.06 -8.86
CA LEU A 228 -9.62 -1.05 -7.92
C LEU A 228 -9.67 -2.40 -8.66
N ALA A 229 -10.32 -2.47 -9.82
CA ALA A 229 -10.32 -3.68 -10.66
C ALA A 229 -8.91 -4.08 -11.12
N ALA A 230 -8.07 -3.10 -11.48
CA ALA A 230 -6.67 -3.34 -11.81
C ALA A 230 -5.87 -3.86 -10.60
N PHE A 231 -6.06 -3.27 -9.41
CA PHE A 231 -5.40 -3.72 -8.18
C PHE A 231 -5.84 -5.11 -7.72
N ARG A 232 -7.13 -5.46 -7.82
CA ARG A 232 -7.60 -6.82 -7.56
C ARG A 232 -6.95 -7.84 -8.49
N THR A 233 -6.76 -7.46 -9.76
CA THR A 233 -6.07 -8.30 -10.75
C THR A 233 -4.58 -8.43 -10.46
N LEU A 234 -3.94 -7.34 -10.05
CA LEU A 234 -2.55 -7.33 -9.63
C LEU A 234 -2.32 -8.20 -8.40
N PHE A 235 -3.21 -8.10 -7.40
CA PHE A 235 -3.16 -8.96 -6.21
C PHE A 235 -3.14 -10.44 -6.58
N ARG A 236 -4.11 -10.88 -7.38
CA ARG A 236 -4.20 -12.29 -7.83
C ARG A 236 -2.96 -12.75 -8.60
N LYS A 237 -2.34 -11.86 -9.38
CA LYS A 237 -1.07 -12.17 -10.08
C LYS A 237 0.08 -12.40 -9.11
N VAL A 238 0.21 -11.54 -8.09
CA VAL A 238 1.25 -11.65 -7.07
C VAL A 238 1.01 -12.86 -6.16
N GLU A 239 -0.24 -13.10 -5.78
CA GLU A 239 -0.66 -14.29 -5.04
C GLU A 239 -0.32 -15.58 -5.81
N ALA A 240 -0.65 -15.65 -7.10
CA ALA A 240 -0.35 -16.82 -7.94
C ALA A 240 1.15 -17.09 -8.13
N ALA A 241 2.00 -16.06 -8.01
CA ALA A 241 3.45 -16.20 -8.05
C ALA A 241 4.05 -16.57 -6.68
N SER A 242 3.29 -16.47 -5.60
CA SER A 242 3.76 -16.76 -4.25
C SER A 242 3.67 -18.25 -3.90
N LEU A 243 4.52 -18.68 -2.97
CA LEU A 243 4.39 -19.98 -2.33
C LEU A 243 3.03 -20.09 -1.62
N ASP A 244 2.55 -21.32 -1.48
CA ASP A 244 1.43 -21.59 -0.56
C ASP A 244 1.79 -21.25 0.90
N PRO A 245 0.79 -21.11 1.79
CA PRO A 245 1.04 -20.68 3.16
C PRO A 245 1.96 -21.62 3.95
N GLU A 246 1.91 -22.93 3.71
CA GLU A 246 2.75 -23.91 4.42
C GLU A 246 4.21 -23.76 4.02
N ARG A 247 4.50 -23.76 2.71
CA ARG A 247 5.85 -23.54 2.18
C ARG A 247 6.41 -22.16 2.53
N SER A 248 5.52 -21.17 2.63
CA SER A 248 5.87 -19.81 3.09
C SER A 248 6.36 -19.83 4.53
N ARG A 249 5.65 -20.51 5.45
CA ARG A 249 6.09 -20.70 6.84
C ARG A 249 7.42 -21.46 6.91
N ASP A 250 7.60 -22.52 6.12
CA ASP A 250 8.87 -23.26 6.06
C ASP A 250 10.05 -22.37 5.65
N LEU A 251 9.87 -21.53 4.62
CA LEU A 251 10.89 -20.56 4.19
C LEU A 251 11.20 -19.55 5.31
N ILE A 252 10.19 -18.95 5.92
CA ILE A 252 10.37 -17.97 7.01
C ILE A 252 11.09 -18.62 8.21
N HIS A 253 10.72 -19.84 8.58
CA HIS A 253 11.35 -20.59 9.67
C HIS A 253 12.82 -20.90 9.40
N ARG A 254 13.17 -21.26 8.15
CA ARG A 254 14.58 -21.44 7.76
C ARG A 254 15.36 -20.12 7.87
N LEU A 255 14.83 -19.02 7.34
CA LEU A 255 15.46 -17.71 7.44
C LEU A 255 15.66 -17.27 8.90
N ALA A 256 14.69 -17.55 9.79
CA ALA A 256 14.80 -17.25 11.21
C ALA A 256 15.89 -18.08 11.94
N LYS A 257 16.19 -19.30 11.46
CA LYS A 257 17.28 -20.15 11.99
C LYS A 257 18.66 -19.75 11.47
N GLU A 258 18.74 -19.06 10.34
CA GLU A 258 19.98 -18.53 9.76
C GLU A 258 20.44 -17.23 10.45
N LEU A 259 19.62 -16.66 11.34
CA LEU A 259 19.90 -15.53 12.23
C LEU A 259 20.29 -16.05 13.63
#